data_AF-A0A5F2C4V3-F1
#
_entry.id   AF-A0A5F2C4V3-F1
#
_cell.length_a   1.000
_cell.length_b   1.000
_cell.length_c   1.000
_cell.angle_alpha   90.00
_cell.angle_beta   90.00
_cell.angle_gamma   90.00
#
_symmetry.space_group_name_H-M   'P 1'
#
loop_
_entity.id
_entity.type
_entity.pdbx_description
1 polymer ?
#
loop_
_entity_poly.entity_id
_entity_poly.type
_entity_poly.pdbx_seq_one_letter_code
_entity_poly.pdbx_strand_id
1 'polypeptide(L)'
;MELSPKNKLRLHRYLGIISLSFLFSRPFIILFQFPDIQNFEYFSAYTGRIGAIFGVLAFISGGGLGKYLDEKKSRVAEIHTIIMLAGLTMQVPVLAEVEILLVPNLISYLGCGMLIWGWILGRRVFINRKRILPF
;
A
#
# COMPACT_ATOMS: atom_id res chain seq x y z
N MET A 1 2.65 -20.10 17.02
CA MET A 1 3.68 -20.37 15.98
C MET A 1 4.23 -19.04 15.49
N GLU A 2 5.50 -18.75 15.72
CA GLU A 2 6.13 -17.55 15.16
C GLU A 2 6.46 -17.77 13.66
N LEU A 3 6.07 -16.82 12.81
CA LEU A 3 6.40 -16.86 11.39
C LEU A 3 7.89 -16.56 11.20
N SER A 4 8.60 -17.42 10.46
CA SER A 4 9.96 -17.14 10.00
C SER A 4 10.06 -15.77 9.31
N PRO A 5 11.15 -15.01 9.50
CA PRO A 5 11.32 -13.68 8.88
C PRO A 5 11.15 -13.69 7.35
N LYS A 6 11.56 -14.78 6.69
CA LYS A 6 11.38 -14.98 5.25
C LYS A 6 9.89 -15.10 4.87
N ASN A 7 9.10 -15.81 5.67
CA ASN A 7 7.66 -15.98 5.43
C ASN A 7 6.90 -14.70 5.77
N LYS A 8 7.30 -14.00 6.85
CA LYS A 8 6.77 -12.69 7.21
C LYS A 8 6.98 -11.67 6.09
N LEU A 9 8.18 -11.61 5.52
CA LEU A 9 8.48 -10.75 4.36
C LEU A 9 7.65 -11.13 3.12
N ARG A 10 7.44 -12.42 2.84
CA ARG A 10 6.59 -12.87 1.72
C ARG A 10 5.15 -12.43 1.93
N LEU A 11 4.61 -12.62 3.13
CA LEU A 11 3.26 -12.24 3.49
C LEU A 11 3.06 -10.72 3.35
N HIS A 12 3.93 -9.91 3.96
CA HIS A 12 3.94 -8.45 3.83
C HIS A 12 3.91 -8.01 2.37
N ARG A 13 4.75 -8.63 1.53
CA ARG A 13 4.81 -8.31 0.11
C ARG A 13 3.51 -8.65 -0.62
N TYR A 14 2.95 -9.83 -0.40
CA TYR A 14 1.70 -10.22 -1.08
C TYR A 14 0.53 -9.34 -0.66
N LEU A 15 0.39 -9.08 0.65
CA LEU A 15 -0.62 -8.16 1.16
C LEU A 15 -0.43 -6.75 0.59
N GLY A 16 0.82 -6.26 0.52
CA GLY A 16 1.14 -4.97 -0.06
C GLY A 16 0.78 -4.86 -1.55
N ILE A 17 1.07 -5.88 -2.36
CA ILE A 17 0.70 -5.89 -3.79
C ILE A 17 -0.82 -5.86 -3.94
N ILE A 18 -1.53 -6.73 -3.23
CA ILE A 18 -3.00 -6.82 -3.30
C ILE A 18 -3.62 -5.49 -2.86
N SER A 19 -3.12 -4.91 -1.77
CA SER A 19 -3.54 -3.61 -1.27
C SER A 19 -3.41 -2.52 -2.33
N LEU A 20 -2.22 -2.36 -2.93
CA LEU A 20 -1.97 -1.33 -3.93
C LEU A 20 -2.83 -1.51 -5.18
N SER A 21 -2.96 -2.75 -5.68
CA SER A 21 -3.81 -3.05 -6.84
C SER A 21 -5.26 -2.62 -6.60
N PHE A 22 -5.80 -2.88 -5.41
CA PHE A 22 -7.18 -2.52 -5.07
C PHE A 22 -7.35 -1.03 -4.78
N LEU A 23 -6.41 -0.39 -4.09
CA LEU A 23 -6.45 1.05 -3.83
C LEU A 23 -6.42 1.85 -5.14
N PHE A 24 -5.64 1.40 -6.12
CA PHE A 24 -5.54 2.08 -7.40
C PHE A 24 -6.78 1.90 -8.28
N SER A 25 -7.65 0.94 -8.01
CA SER A 25 -8.88 0.73 -8.80
C SER A 25 -9.75 1.98 -8.91
N ARG A 26 -9.74 2.86 -7.91
CA ARG A 26 -10.59 4.06 -7.84
C ARG A 26 -10.06 5.26 -8.63
N PRO A 27 -8.82 5.73 -8.45
CA PRO A 27 -8.27 6.84 -9.23
C PRO A 27 -8.23 6.57 -10.75
N PHE A 28 -8.25 5.32 -11.20
CA PHE A 28 -8.33 4.98 -12.62
C PHE A 28 -9.75 5.10 -13.21
N ILE A 29 -10.80 5.23 -12.39
CA ILE A 29 -12.20 5.30 -12.87
C ILE A 29 -12.51 6.54 -13.65
N ILE A 30 -11.96 7.67 -13.24
CA ILE A 30 -12.17 8.94 -13.91
C ILE A 30 -11.74 8.87 -15.39
N LEU A 31 -10.85 7.93 -15.73
CA LEU A 31 -10.39 7.72 -17.10
C LEU A 31 -11.37 6.92 -17.98
N PHE A 32 -12.39 6.27 -17.41
CA PHE A 32 -13.30 5.40 -18.12
C PHE A 32 -14.73 5.98 -18.11
N GLN A 33 -15.28 6.24 -19.29
CA GLN A 33 -16.68 6.68 -19.44
C GLN A 33 -17.60 5.45 -19.40
N PHE A 34 -18.02 5.04 -18.20
CA PHE A 34 -18.91 3.89 -18.04
C PHE A 34 -20.39 4.29 -18.26
N PRO A 35 -21.22 3.39 -18.86
CA PRO A 35 -22.65 3.64 -19.05
C PRO A 35 -23.45 3.71 -17.74
N ASP A 36 -22.99 3.02 -16.70
CA ASP A 36 -23.62 2.93 -15.38
C ASP A 36 -22.60 3.36 -14.31
N ILE A 37 -22.50 4.66 -14.12
CA ILE A 37 -21.49 5.29 -13.25
C ILE A 37 -21.75 4.93 -11.78
N GLN A 38 -23.01 4.90 -11.35
CA GLN A 38 -23.37 4.76 -9.94
C GLN A 38 -23.00 3.37 -9.40
N ASN A 39 -23.38 2.29 -10.09
CA ASN A 39 -23.00 0.93 -9.67
C ASN A 39 -21.48 0.75 -9.64
N PHE A 40 -20.76 1.39 -10.56
CA PHE A 40 -19.31 1.33 -10.62
C PHE A 40 -18.64 2.10 -9.48
N GLU A 41 -19.16 3.27 -9.10
CA GLU A 41 -18.70 4.05 -7.94
C GLU A 41 -18.79 3.25 -6.65
N TYR A 42 -19.91 2.56 -6.41
CA TYR A 42 -20.06 1.66 -5.27
C TYR A 42 -19.03 0.54 -5.30
N PHE A 43 -18.95 -0.20 -6.41
CA PHE A 43 -18.02 -1.31 -6.57
C PHE A 43 -16.57 -0.88 -6.31
N SER A 44 -16.18 0.28 -6.83
CA SER A 44 -14.86 0.84 -6.63
C SER A 44 -14.60 1.26 -5.19
N ALA A 45 -15.55 1.94 -4.56
CA ALA A 45 -15.42 2.34 -3.17
C ALA A 45 -15.20 1.12 -2.27
N TYR A 46 -15.98 0.06 -2.45
CA TYR A 46 -15.80 -1.21 -1.75
C TYR A 46 -14.44 -1.85 -2.04
N THR A 47 -14.03 -1.92 -3.31
CA THR A 47 -12.74 -2.48 -3.70
C THR A 47 -11.58 -1.72 -3.05
N GLY A 48 -11.61 -0.39 -3.08
CA GLY A 48 -10.62 0.47 -2.45
C GLY A 48 -10.56 0.28 -0.93
N ARG A 49 -11.71 0.14 -0.26
CA ARG A 49 -11.77 -0.14 1.20
C ARG A 49 -11.15 -1.49 1.54
N ILE A 50 -11.42 -2.53 0.75
CA ILE A 50 -10.75 -3.84 0.88
C ILE A 50 -9.24 -3.68 0.68
N GLY A 51 -8.82 -2.88 -0.31
CA GLY A 51 -7.42 -2.53 -0.53
C GLY A 51 -6.76 -1.87 0.70
N ALA A 52 -7.46 -0.94 1.36
CA ALA A 52 -6.98 -0.31 2.57
C ALA A 52 -6.84 -1.30 3.75
N ILE A 53 -7.79 -2.22 3.91
CA ILE A 53 -7.69 -3.31 4.90
C ILE A 53 -6.44 -4.15 4.64
N PHE A 54 -6.20 -4.57 3.40
CA PHE A 54 -4.96 -5.26 3.04
C PHE A 54 -3.71 -4.42 3.30
N GLY A 55 -3.80 -3.09 3.17
CA GLY A 55 -2.72 -2.16 3.47
C GLY A 55 -2.37 -2.15 4.95
N VAL A 56 -3.37 -2.14 5.83
CA VAL A 56 -3.18 -2.27 7.29
C VAL A 56 -2.56 -3.63 7.63
N LEU A 57 -3.05 -4.72 7.03
CA LEU A 57 -2.47 -6.04 7.22
C LEU A 57 -1.03 -6.12 6.72
N ALA A 58 -0.72 -5.46 5.60
CA ALA A 58 0.64 -5.34 5.09
C ALA A 58 1.53 -4.57 6.08
N PHE A 59 1.06 -3.47 6.66
CA PHE A 59 1.80 -2.71 7.67
C PHE A 59 2.12 -3.58 8.90
N ILE A 60 1.13 -4.26 9.46
CA ILE A 60 1.29 -5.13 10.63
C ILE A 60 2.28 -6.27 10.33
N SER A 61 2.13 -6.93 9.18
CA SER A 61 3.02 -8.02 8.77
C SER A 61 4.43 -7.54 8.39
N GLY A 62 4.60 -6.28 8.00
CA GLY A 62 5.91 -5.67 7.75
C GLY A 62 6.64 -5.22 9.02
N GLY A 63 5.89 -4.97 10.10
CA GLY A 63 6.40 -4.49 11.37
C GLY A 63 7.54 -5.36 11.92
N GLY A 64 8.63 -4.71 12.33
CA GLY A 64 9.79 -5.39 12.91
C GLY A 64 10.65 -6.16 11.91
N LEU A 65 10.42 -6.08 10.59
CA LEU A 65 11.35 -6.62 9.58
C LEU A 65 12.66 -5.82 9.52
N GLY A 66 12.66 -4.56 9.96
CA GLY A 66 13.84 -3.68 10.00
C GLY A 66 15.00 -4.24 10.84
N LYS A 67 14.69 -4.97 11.93
CA LYS A 67 15.71 -5.53 12.84
C LYS A 67 16.60 -6.60 12.21
N TYR A 68 16.21 -7.14 11.05
CA TYR A 68 16.98 -8.16 10.32
C TYR A 68 17.85 -7.57 9.21
N LEU A 69 17.95 -6.24 9.15
CA LEU A 69 18.68 -5.49 8.13
C LEU A 69 19.91 -4.82 8.74
N ASP A 70 20.88 -4.51 7.88
CA ASP A 70 21.94 -3.56 8.23
C ASP A 70 21.35 -2.17 8.51
N GLU A 71 22.07 -1.35 9.29
CA GLU A 71 21.60 -0.03 9.73
C GLU A 71 21.16 0.86 8.56
N LYS A 72 21.95 0.87 7.48
CA LYS A 72 21.65 1.65 6.27
C LYS A 72 20.32 1.24 5.64
N LYS A 73 20.05 -0.06 5.49
CA LYS A 73 18.78 -0.56 4.96
C LYS A 73 17.64 -0.42 5.94
N SER A 74 17.88 -0.52 7.25
CA SER A 74 16.85 -0.27 8.27
C SER A 74 16.35 1.17 8.15
N ARG A 75 17.24 2.16 7.99
CA ARG A 75 16.86 3.55 7.74
C ARG A 75 16.03 3.72 6.46
N VAL A 76 16.39 3.02 5.37
CA VAL A 76 15.58 3.04 4.13
C VAL A 76 14.21 2.37 4.35
N ALA A 77 14.14 1.32 5.17
CA ALA A 77 12.88 0.65 5.52
C ALA A 77 11.95 1.55 6.35
N GLU A 78 12.51 2.36 7.25
CA GLU A 78 11.76 3.38 7.99
C GLU A 78 11.19 4.44 7.05
N ILE A 79 12.01 5.00 6.14
CA ILE A 79 11.56 5.97 5.14
C ILE A 79 10.46 5.35 4.25
N HIS A 80 10.65 4.12 3.80
CA HIS A 80 9.61 3.36 3.07
C HIS A 80 8.31 3.32 3.87
N THR A 81 8.38 2.97 5.16
CA THR A 81 7.21 2.84 6.04
C THR A 81 6.47 4.17 6.20
N ILE A 82 7.20 5.26 6.44
CA ILE A 82 6.62 6.60 6.59
C ILE A 82 5.91 7.02 5.30
N ILE A 83 6.56 6.84 4.14
CA ILE A 83 5.99 7.21 2.85
C ILE A 83 4.75 6.37 2.51
N MET A 84 4.79 5.06 2.79
CA MET A 84 3.64 4.18 2.59
C MET A 84 2.47 4.56 3.50
N LEU A 85 2.73 4.89 4.76
CA LEU A 85 1.70 5.29 5.72
C LEU A 85 1.06 6.63 5.31
N ALA A 86 1.87 7.62 4.94
CA ALA A 86 1.37 8.89 4.44
C ALA A 86 0.52 8.73 3.17
N GLY A 87 0.98 7.89 2.23
CA GLY A 87 0.23 7.55 1.02
C GLY A 87 -1.11 6.88 1.33
N LEU A 88 -1.14 5.94 2.30
CA LEU A 88 -2.36 5.28 2.77
C LEU A 88 -3.32 6.27 3.45
N THR A 89 -2.83 7.17 4.30
CA THR A 89 -3.67 8.18 4.97
C THR A 89 -4.32 9.14 3.97
N MET A 90 -3.62 9.46 2.88
CA MET A 90 -4.17 10.28 1.80
C MET A 90 -5.29 9.58 1.01
N GLN A 91 -5.44 8.25 1.14
CA GLN A 91 -6.59 7.53 0.56
C GLN A 91 -7.85 7.63 1.42
N VAL A 92 -7.74 7.99 2.71
CA VAL A 92 -8.89 7.98 3.62
C VAL A 92 -10.06 8.85 3.12
N PRO A 93 -9.85 10.10 2.66
CA PRO A 93 -10.96 10.94 2.20
C PRO A 93 -11.71 10.33 1.02
N VAL A 94 -10.99 9.78 0.03
CA VAL A 94 -11.65 9.18 -1.14
C VAL A 94 -12.38 7.89 -0.76
N LEU A 95 -11.88 7.13 0.21
CA LEU A 95 -12.50 5.87 0.65
C LEU A 95 -13.70 6.06 1.58
N ALA A 96 -13.79 7.20 2.27
CA ALA A 96 -14.94 7.56 3.10
C ALA A 96 -16.18 7.79 2.23
N GLU A 97 -16.01 8.43 1.08
CA GLU A 97 -17.09 8.77 0.15
C GLU A 97 -17.37 7.64 -0.84
N VAL A 98 -18.58 7.60 -1.39
CA VAL A 98 -18.94 6.74 -2.53
C VAL A 98 -18.84 7.51 -3.84
N GLU A 99 -19.36 8.74 -3.85
CA GLU A 99 -19.34 9.62 -5.01
C GLU A 99 -17.91 10.06 -5.37
N ILE A 100 -17.68 10.32 -6.65
CA ILE A 100 -16.40 10.85 -7.14
C ILE A 100 -16.37 12.37 -6.96
N LEU A 101 -15.84 12.80 -5.81
CA LEU A 101 -15.60 14.22 -5.53
C LEU A 101 -14.20 14.65 -5.98
N LEU A 102 -14.08 15.87 -6.50
CA LEU A 102 -12.82 16.39 -7.07
C LEU A 102 -11.69 16.44 -6.03
N VAL A 103 -11.93 17.08 -4.88
CA VAL A 103 -10.88 17.31 -3.86
C VAL A 103 -10.36 15.99 -3.27
N PRO A 104 -11.20 15.05 -2.80
CA PRO A 104 -10.73 13.74 -2.34
C PRO A 104 -9.94 12.96 -3.40
N ASN A 105 -10.32 13.04 -4.68
CA ASN A 105 -9.58 12.39 -5.75
C ASN A 105 -8.20 13.02 -6.00
N LEU A 106 -8.08 14.35 -5.98
CA LEU A 106 -6.78 15.02 -6.08
C LEU A 106 -5.82 14.60 -4.95
N ILE A 107 -6.33 14.53 -3.71
CA ILE A 107 -5.55 14.05 -2.57
C ILE A 107 -5.16 12.57 -2.78
N SER A 108 -6.10 11.75 -3.27
CA SER A 108 -5.85 10.34 -3.57
C SER A 108 -4.75 10.16 -4.63
N TYR A 109 -4.71 10.97 -5.69
CA TYR A 109 -3.64 10.91 -6.70
C TYR A 109 -2.26 11.22 -6.12
N LEU A 110 -2.15 12.25 -5.28
CA LEU A 110 -0.90 12.55 -4.56
C LEU A 110 -0.50 11.37 -3.67
N GLY A 111 -1.46 10.81 -2.93
CA GLY A 111 -1.27 9.60 -2.13
C GLY A 111 -0.81 8.41 -2.97
N CYS A 112 -1.35 8.20 -4.17
CA CYS A 112 -0.93 7.14 -5.08
C CYS A 112 0.53 7.33 -5.52
N GLY A 113 0.95 8.56 -5.81
CA GLY A 113 2.36 8.87 -6.08
C GLY A 113 3.27 8.47 -4.92
N MET A 114 2.87 8.79 -3.69
CA MET A 114 3.60 8.39 -2.48
C MET A 114 3.64 6.87 -2.32
N LEU A 115 2.52 6.18 -2.53
CA LEU A 115 2.44 4.71 -2.45
C LEU A 115 3.36 4.03 -3.48
N ILE A 116 3.41 4.52 -4.71
CA ILE A 116 4.32 4.02 -5.75
C ILE A 116 5.78 4.24 -5.32
N TRP A 117 6.10 5.44 -4.84
CA TRP A 117 7.45 5.76 -4.39
C TRP A 117 7.88 4.90 -3.21
N GLY A 118 7.01 4.77 -2.20
CA GLY A 118 7.18 3.88 -1.07
C GLY A 118 7.42 2.44 -1.54
N TRP A 119 6.58 1.91 -2.43
CA TRP A 119 6.74 0.57 -2.99
C TRP A 119 8.11 0.36 -3.64
N ILE A 120 8.59 1.31 -4.44
CA ILE A 120 9.92 1.27 -5.07
C ILE A 120 11.02 1.21 -4.01
N LEU A 121 10.93 2.03 -2.95
CA LEU A 121 11.88 1.98 -1.84
C LEU A 121 11.89 0.61 -1.14
N GLY A 122 10.71 0.04 -0.86
CA GLY A 122 10.60 -1.27 -0.23
C GLY A 122 11.26 -2.39 -1.05
N ARG A 123 11.18 -2.30 -2.39
CA ARG A 123 11.90 -3.23 -3.28
C ARG A 123 13.41 -3.09 -3.18
N ARG A 124 13.93 -1.87 -2.95
CA ARG A 124 15.36 -1.61 -2.76
C ARG A 124 15.89 -2.15 -1.43
N VAL A 125 15.08 -2.10 -0.37
CA VAL A 125 15.44 -2.64 0.96
C VAL A 125 15.72 -4.14 0.91
N PHE A 126 14.87 -4.91 0.21
CA PHE A 126 14.93 -6.38 0.21
C PHE A 126 15.37 -6.99 -1.13
N ILE A 127 16.25 -6.30 -1.89
CA ILE A 127 16.76 -6.75 -3.21
C ILE A 127 17.27 -8.20 -3.16
N ASN A 128 18.00 -8.56 -2.09
CA ASN A 128 18.65 -9.85 -1.98
C ASN A 128 18.14 -10.62 -0.75
N ARG A 129 17.06 -11.40 -0.94
CA ARG A 129 16.31 -12.12 0.11
C ARG A 129 17.14 -13.10 0.95
N LYS A 130 18.38 -13.39 0.52
CA LYS A 130 19.35 -14.24 1.22
C LYS A 130 20.10 -13.51 2.35
N ARG A 131 20.03 -12.16 2.39
CA ARG A 131 20.75 -11.30 3.35
C ARG A 131 19.86 -10.77 4.49
N ILE A 132 18.80 -11.49 4.83
CA ILE A 132 18.17 -11.33 6.15
C ILE A 132 19.21 -11.86 7.12
N LEU A 133 19.73 -11.01 8.00
CA LEU A 133 20.80 -11.39 8.93
C LEU A 133 20.39 -12.68 9.65
N PRO A 134 21.20 -13.75 9.57
CA PRO A 134 20.96 -14.93 10.38
C PRO A 134 21.20 -14.51 11.83
N PHE A 135 20.20 -14.76 12.68
CA PHE A 135 20.44 -14.96 14.09
C PHE A 135 20.74 -16.45 14.27
#